data_AF-A0A7S0JWN6-F1
#
_entry.id   AF-A0A7S0JWN6-F1
#
_cell.length_a   1.000
_cell.length_b   1.000
_cell.length_c   1.000
_cell.angle_alpha   90.00
_cell.angle_beta   90.00
_cell.angle_gamma   90.00
#
_symmetry.space_group_name_H-M   'P 1'
#
loop_
_entity.id
_entity.type
_entity.pdbx_description
1 polymer ?
#
loop_
_entity_poly.entity_id
_entity_poly.type
_entity_poly.pdbx_seq_one_letter_code
_entity_poly.pdbx_strand_id
1 'polypeptide(L)'
;GPFIPRGLAAMAEVKRRVAYYYRGDVGNYYYGAGHPMKPVRMKLAHHLLLSYGLYRQLEVYRPHLATAEEMKEFHSSDYIDFLSRITPENMHEFAASMSKFGIGEFSDCPVFSGLYDYCRIHAGASIDGAVRLNHGHADVAINWSGGLHHAKKSEASGFCYVNDIVLAILELLKYHPRVLYIDIDIHHGDGVE
;
A
#
# COMPACT_ATOMS: atom_id res chain seq x y z
N GLY A 1 2.26 43.69 -39.24
CA GLY A 1 3.06 42.86 -38.30
C GLY A 1 2.11 42.25 -37.30
N PRO A 2 2.20 40.95 -36.99
CA PRO A 2 1.20 40.31 -36.16
C PRO A 2 1.35 40.78 -34.70
N PHE A 3 0.20 41.08 -34.12
CA PHE A 3 -0.01 41.38 -32.70
C PHE A 3 0.48 40.21 -31.85
N ILE A 4 1.39 40.44 -30.90
CA ILE A 4 1.71 39.49 -29.84
C ILE A 4 0.81 39.84 -28.65
N PRO A 5 -0.13 38.99 -28.22
CA PRO A 5 -0.91 39.24 -27.02
C PRO A 5 0.02 39.18 -25.80
N ARG A 6 0.11 40.28 -25.06
CA ARG A 6 0.65 40.28 -23.69
C ARG A 6 -0.35 39.55 -22.81
N GLY A 7 -0.09 38.30 -22.47
CA GLY A 7 -1.01 37.57 -21.58
C GLY A 7 -0.74 36.08 -21.47
N LEU A 8 0.46 35.70 -21.06
CA LEU A 8 0.71 34.48 -20.29
C LEU A 8 1.95 34.76 -19.44
N ALA A 9 1.73 35.33 -18.26
CA ALA A 9 2.72 35.18 -17.21
C ALA A 9 2.91 33.68 -17.04
N ALA A 10 4.12 33.18 -17.28
CA ALA A 10 4.49 31.82 -16.90
C ALA A 10 4.14 31.68 -15.41
N MET A 11 3.09 30.91 -15.10
CA MET A 11 2.84 30.53 -13.72
C MET A 11 4.12 29.82 -13.28
N ALA A 12 4.84 30.41 -12.33
CA ALA A 12 5.98 29.74 -11.73
C ALA A 12 5.49 28.36 -11.28
N GLU A 13 6.09 27.30 -11.83
CA GLU A 13 5.70 25.94 -11.51
C GLU A 13 5.89 25.74 -10.02
N VAL A 14 4.78 25.72 -9.27
CA VAL A 14 4.82 25.55 -7.82
C VAL A 14 5.37 24.15 -7.57
N LYS A 15 6.59 24.08 -7.04
CA LYS A 15 7.22 22.82 -6.67
C LYS A 15 6.33 22.13 -5.63
N ARG A 16 5.72 21.01 -6.02
CA ARG A 16 4.87 20.20 -5.15
C ARG A 16 5.70 19.58 -4.02
N ARG A 17 5.14 19.53 -2.81
CA ARG A 17 5.70 18.82 -1.66
C ARG A 17 5.37 17.34 -1.80
N VAL A 18 6.40 16.52 -1.92
CA VAL A 18 6.26 15.09 -2.14
C VAL A 18 6.70 14.33 -0.89
N ALA A 19 5.75 13.69 -0.21
CA ALA A 19 6.02 12.75 0.86
C ALA A 19 6.27 11.36 0.28
N TYR A 20 7.32 10.68 0.72
CA TYR A 20 7.70 9.35 0.25
C TYR A 20 7.87 8.40 1.44
N TYR A 21 7.14 7.28 1.42
CA TYR A 21 7.11 6.32 2.51
C TYR A 21 7.97 5.11 2.20
N TYR A 22 8.89 4.80 3.10
CA TYR A 22 9.75 3.63 2.97
C TYR A 22 10.15 3.08 4.34
N ARG A 23 10.12 1.76 4.46
CA ARG A 23 10.61 1.03 5.62
C ARG A 23 11.68 0.03 5.18
N GLY A 24 12.87 0.12 5.78
CA GLY A 24 14.04 -0.64 5.33
C GLY A 24 13.92 -2.18 5.42
N ASP A 25 13.00 -2.67 6.24
CA ASP A 25 12.72 -4.10 6.44
C ASP A 25 11.73 -4.68 5.41
N VAL A 26 10.98 -3.85 4.66
CA VAL A 26 9.95 -4.30 3.71
C VAL A 26 10.52 -5.21 2.61
N GLY A 27 11.79 -5.03 2.26
CA GLY A 27 12.46 -5.86 1.26
C GLY A 27 12.90 -7.23 1.74
N ASN A 28 12.79 -7.52 3.05
CA ASN A 28 13.25 -8.77 3.66
C ASN A 28 12.15 -9.84 3.72
N TYR A 29 10.88 -9.45 3.52
CA TYR A 29 9.77 -10.41 3.49
C TYR A 29 9.85 -11.29 2.24
N TYR A 30 9.52 -12.57 2.40
CA TYR A 30 9.73 -13.59 1.39
C TYR A 30 8.50 -14.49 1.28
N TYR A 31 7.79 -14.37 0.15
CA TYR A 31 6.56 -15.13 -0.12
C TYR A 31 6.79 -16.64 -0.27
N GLY A 32 8.02 -17.08 -0.54
CA GLY A 32 8.34 -18.49 -0.74
C GLY A 32 9.16 -18.76 -2.00
N ALA A 33 9.67 -19.99 -2.09
CA ALA A 33 10.39 -20.47 -3.26
C ALA A 33 9.48 -20.52 -4.48
N GLY A 34 9.98 -20.06 -5.64
CA GLY A 34 9.21 -20.02 -6.89
C GLY A 34 8.14 -18.92 -6.98
N HIS A 35 7.72 -18.31 -5.86
CA HIS A 35 6.64 -17.32 -5.87
C HIS A 35 7.02 -16.01 -6.62
N PRO A 36 6.19 -15.46 -7.52
CA PRO A 36 6.57 -14.31 -8.36
C PRO A 36 6.60 -12.97 -7.61
N MET A 37 5.78 -12.78 -6.57
CA MET A 37 5.85 -11.57 -5.75
C MET A 37 7.16 -11.53 -4.95
N LYS A 38 8.01 -10.54 -5.22
CA LYS A 38 9.31 -10.34 -4.56
C LYS A 38 9.38 -8.96 -3.89
N PRO A 39 9.07 -8.83 -2.57
CA PRO A 39 9.13 -7.56 -1.85
C PRO A 39 10.46 -6.81 -1.94
N VAL A 40 11.58 -7.53 -2.19
CA VAL A 40 12.91 -6.93 -2.47
C VAL A 40 12.88 -5.87 -3.57
N ARG A 41 11.93 -5.92 -4.51
CA ARG A 41 11.75 -4.89 -5.57
C ARG A 41 11.61 -3.48 -4.98
N MET A 42 11.04 -3.35 -3.78
CA MET A 42 10.91 -2.08 -3.06
C MET A 42 12.26 -1.52 -2.60
N LYS A 43 13.16 -2.39 -2.13
CA LYS A 43 14.51 -2.02 -1.75
C LYS A 43 15.33 -1.57 -2.96
N LEU A 44 15.16 -2.24 -4.10
CA LEU A 44 15.81 -1.86 -5.35
C LEU A 44 15.35 -0.47 -5.83
N ALA A 45 14.04 -0.23 -5.85
CA ALA A 45 13.49 1.08 -6.21
C ALA A 45 13.99 2.19 -5.27
N HIS A 46 14.02 1.94 -3.96
CA HIS A 46 14.55 2.88 -2.98
C HIS A 46 16.04 3.19 -3.21
N HIS A 47 16.88 2.18 -3.44
CA HIS A 47 18.30 2.39 -3.71
C HIS A 47 18.56 3.16 -5.01
N LEU A 48 17.76 2.94 -6.06
CA LEU A 48 17.85 3.73 -7.29
C LEU A 48 17.50 5.19 -7.02
N LEU A 49 16.41 5.45 -6.30
CA LEU A 49 16.01 6.79 -5.88
C LEU A 49 17.13 7.51 -5.11
N LEU A 50 17.80 6.81 -4.18
CA LEU A 50 18.97 7.35 -3.47
C LEU A 50 20.14 7.65 -4.41
N SER A 51 20.46 6.72 -5.32
CA SER A 51 21.58 6.83 -6.25
C SER A 51 21.41 7.99 -7.24
N TYR A 52 20.17 8.26 -7.67
CA TYR A 52 19.84 9.43 -8.48
C TYR A 52 19.77 10.74 -7.70
N GLY A 53 19.92 10.71 -6.37
CA GLY A 53 19.82 11.91 -5.53
C GLY A 53 18.40 12.47 -5.39
N LEU A 54 17.38 11.72 -5.83
CA LEU A 54 15.98 12.16 -5.81
C LEU A 54 15.47 12.40 -4.40
N TYR A 55 15.98 11.67 -3.40
CA TYR A 55 15.62 11.85 -1.99
C TYR A 55 15.82 13.29 -1.49
N ARG A 56 16.71 14.07 -2.10
CA ARG A 56 16.93 15.49 -1.76
C ARG A 56 15.73 16.38 -2.10
N GLN A 57 14.80 15.86 -2.90
CA GLN A 57 13.58 16.54 -3.32
C GLN A 57 12.33 15.97 -2.66
N LEU A 58 12.47 14.96 -1.79
CA LEU A 58 11.37 14.25 -1.13
C LEU A 58 11.44 14.43 0.38
N GLU A 59 10.29 14.44 1.03
CA GLU A 59 10.17 14.25 2.47
C GLU A 59 10.04 12.75 2.74
N VAL A 60 11.13 12.11 3.15
CA VAL A 60 11.17 10.65 3.35
C VAL A 60 10.70 10.29 4.75
N TYR A 61 9.64 9.48 4.83
CA TYR A 61 9.02 9.03 6.07
C TYR A 61 9.17 7.52 6.24
N ARG A 62 9.40 7.11 7.49
CA ARG A 62 9.19 5.73 7.91
C ARG A 62 7.73 5.59 8.32
N PRO A 63 6.93 4.73 7.66
CA PRO A 63 5.52 4.58 7.98
C PRO A 63 5.30 3.93 9.35
N HIS A 64 4.18 4.27 10.00
CA HIS A 64 3.72 3.52 11.15
C HIS A 64 3.31 2.09 10.74
N LEU A 65 3.17 1.20 11.72
CA LEU A 65 2.58 -0.11 11.49
C LEU A 65 1.08 -0.01 11.74
N ALA A 66 0.27 -0.19 10.70
CA ALA A 66 -1.18 -0.13 10.83
C ALA A 66 -1.66 -1.02 11.99
N THR A 67 -2.57 -0.49 12.77
CA THR A 67 -3.23 -1.18 13.88
C THR A 67 -4.30 -2.13 13.34
N ALA A 68 -4.73 -3.07 14.19
CA ALA A 68 -5.83 -3.96 13.81
C ALA A 68 -7.11 -3.15 13.60
N GLU A 69 -7.34 -2.12 14.41
CA GLU A 69 -8.45 -1.18 14.35
C GLU A 69 -8.49 -0.48 12.99
N GLU A 70 -7.36 0.09 12.54
CA GLU A 70 -7.28 0.74 11.23
C GLU A 70 -7.58 -0.23 10.08
N MET A 71 -7.04 -1.45 10.11
CA MET A 71 -7.32 -2.44 9.05
C MET A 71 -8.78 -2.92 9.06
N LYS A 72 -9.43 -2.95 10.24
CA LYS A 72 -10.83 -3.34 10.43
C LYS A 72 -11.83 -2.28 9.96
N GLU A 73 -11.39 -1.06 9.63
CA GLU A 73 -12.26 -0.05 8.99
C GLU A 73 -12.84 -0.55 7.66
N PHE A 74 -12.12 -1.41 6.95
CA PHE A 74 -12.61 -2.11 5.76
C PHE A 74 -12.80 -3.61 5.99
N HIS A 75 -11.75 -4.29 6.48
CA HIS A 75 -11.72 -5.73 6.57
C HIS A 75 -12.58 -6.28 7.72
N SER A 76 -13.06 -7.52 7.59
CA SER A 76 -13.79 -8.14 8.70
C SER A 76 -12.88 -8.44 9.90
N SER A 77 -13.44 -8.29 11.10
CA SER A 77 -12.69 -8.51 12.35
C SER A 77 -12.07 -9.89 12.42
N ASP A 78 -12.82 -10.94 12.03
CA ASP A 78 -12.36 -12.32 12.05
C ASP A 78 -11.21 -12.59 11.07
N TYR A 79 -11.15 -11.88 9.94
CA TYR A 79 -10.07 -11.98 8.97
C TYR A 79 -8.79 -11.32 9.47
N ILE A 80 -8.87 -10.11 10.03
CA ILE A 80 -7.71 -9.43 10.62
C ILE A 80 -7.19 -10.19 11.85
N ASP A 81 -8.09 -10.70 12.69
CA ASP A 81 -7.72 -11.52 13.84
C ASP A 81 -7.01 -12.80 13.40
N PHE A 82 -7.46 -13.43 12.32
CA PHE A 82 -6.76 -14.56 11.69
C PHE A 82 -5.37 -14.17 11.20
N LEU A 83 -5.24 -13.11 10.40
CA LEU A 83 -3.95 -12.65 9.88
C LEU A 83 -2.95 -12.34 11.00
N SER A 84 -3.42 -11.81 12.12
CA SER A 84 -2.58 -11.48 13.28
C SER A 84 -2.02 -12.70 14.03
N ARG A 85 -2.60 -13.88 13.82
CA ARG A 85 -2.29 -15.11 14.57
C ARG A 85 -1.60 -16.17 13.73
N ILE A 86 -1.87 -16.22 12.43
CA ILE A 86 -1.33 -17.23 11.53
C ILE A 86 0.19 -17.07 11.35
N THR A 87 0.91 -18.17 11.53
CA THR A 87 2.35 -18.29 11.25
C THR A 87 2.62 -19.59 10.51
N PRO A 88 3.78 -19.75 9.84
CA PRO A 88 4.14 -21.01 9.21
C PRO A 88 4.10 -22.22 10.17
N GLU A 89 4.40 -22.01 11.45
CA GLU A 89 4.47 -23.07 12.46
C GLU A 89 3.09 -23.59 12.90
N ASN A 90 2.07 -22.73 12.88
CA ASN A 90 0.73 -23.06 13.38
C ASN A 90 -0.31 -23.28 12.27
N MET A 91 0.08 -23.31 10.98
CA MET A 91 -0.85 -23.46 9.84
C MET A 91 -1.83 -24.62 10.00
N HIS A 92 -1.38 -25.74 10.57
CA HIS A 92 -2.19 -26.94 10.80
C HIS A 92 -3.41 -26.68 11.72
N GLU A 93 -3.31 -25.72 12.66
CA GLU A 93 -4.39 -25.32 13.56
C GLU A 93 -5.47 -24.47 12.87
N PHE A 94 -5.14 -23.89 11.71
CA PHE A 94 -5.97 -22.92 11.00
C PHE A 94 -6.48 -23.42 9.64
N ALA A 95 -6.47 -24.73 9.36
CA ALA A 95 -6.84 -25.28 8.06
C ALA A 95 -8.19 -24.78 7.52
N ALA A 96 -9.22 -24.74 8.37
CA ALA A 96 -10.55 -24.23 7.98
C ALA A 96 -10.55 -22.72 7.69
N SER A 97 -9.85 -21.93 8.51
CA SER A 97 -9.71 -20.48 8.32
C SER A 97 -8.92 -20.15 7.05
N MET A 98 -7.84 -20.88 6.79
CA MET A 98 -7.04 -20.78 5.57
C MET A 98 -7.89 -20.95 4.32
N SER A 99 -8.67 -22.03 4.26
CA SER A 99 -9.61 -22.26 3.15
C SER A 99 -10.69 -21.18 3.05
N LYS A 100 -11.21 -20.68 4.18
CA LYS A 100 -12.23 -19.63 4.21
C LYS A 100 -11.70 -18.30 3.68
N PHE A 101 -10.45 -17.96 3.99
CA PHE A 101 -9.87 -16.65 3.75
C PHE A 101 -8.96 -16.59 2.51
N GLY A 102 -8.93 -17.63 1.67
CA GLY A 102 -8.13 -17.65 0.44
C GLY A 102 -6.62 -17.77 0.66
N ILE A 103 -6.18 -18.24 1.83
CA ILE A 103 -4.76 -18.27 2.22
C ILE A 103 -4.32 -19.72 2.42
N GLY A 104 -3.17 -20.10 1.86
CA GLY A 104 -2.61 -21.43 2.08
C GLY A 104 -1.63 -21.87 0.99
N GLU A 105 -1.11 -23.09 1.11
CA GLU A 105 -0.11 -23.64 0.18
C GLU A 105 -0.66 -23.84 -1.25
N PHE A 106 -1.97 -24.04 -1.37
CA PHE A 106 -2.66 -24.25 -2.64
C PHE A 106 -3.29 -22.98 -3.20
N SER A 107 -3.17 -21.85 -2.51
CA SER A 107 -3.59 -20.56 -3.04
C SER A 107 -2.40 -19.77 -3.57
N ASP A 108 -2.68 -18.69 -4.28
CA ASP A 108 -1.69 -17.71 -4.68
C ASP A 108 -1.23 -16.83 -3.49
N CYS A 109 -1.86 -16.95 -2.32
CA CYS A 109 -1.57 -16.17 -1.12
C CYS A 109 -0.99 -17.08 -0.02
N PRO A 110 0.32 -17.38 -0.05
CA PRO A 110 0.96 -18.28 0.92
C PRO A 110 1.03 -17.66 2.32
N VAL A 111 1.20 -18.52 3.33
CA VAL A 111 1.63 -18.08 4.66
C VAL A 111 3.15 -18.00 4.70
N PHE A 112 3.70 -16.88 5.17
CA PHE A 112 5.14 -16.69 5.33
C PHE A 112 5.49 -15.97 6.63
N SER A 113 6.74 -16.10 7.06
CA SER A 113 7.23 -15.47 8.30
C SER A 113 7.10 -13.94 8.21
N GLY A 114 6.38 -13.36 9.17
CA GLY A 114 6.12 -11.92 9.23
C GLY A 114 5.00 -11.42 8.30
N LEU A 115 4.13 -12.30 7.79
CA LEU A 115 3.00 -11.93 6.94
C LEU A 115 2.18 -10.75 7.50
N TYR A 116 1.82 -10.80 8.79
CA TYR A 116 1.03 -9.74 9.39
C TYR A 116 1.78 -8.40 9.42
N ASP A 117 3.05 -8.40 9.80
CA ASP A 117 3.85 -7.16 9.79
C ASP A 117 4.06 -6.62 8.38
N TYR A 118 4.21 -7.49 7.37
CA TYR A 118 4.19 -7.08 5.97
C TYR A 118 2.90 -6.34 5.60
N CYS A 119 1.75 -6.85 6.03
CA CYS A 119 0.44 -6.19 5.87
C CYS A 119 0.40 -4.81 6.50
N ARG A 120 0.84 -4.73 7.76
CA ARG A 120 0.82 -3.50 8.55
C ARG A 120 1.70 -2.39 7.96
N ILE A 121 2.82 -2.76 7.32
CA ILE A 121 3.75 -1.80 6.72
C ILE A 121 3.12 -1.09 5.53
N HIS A 122 2.58 -1.84 4.57
CA HIS A 122 2.05 -1.23 3.36
C HIS A 122 0.71 -0.51 3.62
N ALA A 123 -0.14 -1.07 4.49
CA ALA A 123 -1.36 -0.40 4.95
C ALA A 123 -1.05 0.91 5.68
N GLY A 124 -0.13 0.88 6.65
CA GLY A 124 0.24 2.06 7.43
C GLY A 124 0.82 3.18 6.57
N ALA A 125 1.62 2.83 5.56
CA ALA A 125 2.18 3.81 4.63
C ALA A 125 1.11 4.49 3.75
N SER A 126 0.10 3.76 3.29
CA SER A 126 -1.00 4.33 2.50
C SER A 126 -1.93 5.20 3.37
N ILE A 127 -2.23 4.77 4.60
CA ILE A 127 -2.98 5.55 5.59
C ILE A 127 -2.24 6.84 5.95
N ASP A 128 -0.95 6.75 6.30
CA ASP A 128 -0.12 7.93 6.62
C ASP A 128 -0.11 8.94 5.46
N GLY A 129 0.00 8.43 4.23
CA GLY A 129 -0.04 9.26 3.02
C GLY A 129 -1.37 9.99 2.89
N ALA A 130 -2.50 9.29 3.07
CA ALA A 130 -3.83 9.88 3.05
C ALA A 130 -4.02 10.93 4.15
N VAL A 131 -3.58 10.67 5.39
CA VAL A 131 -3.61 11.63 6.51
C VAL A 131 -2.84 12.90 6.15
N ARG A 132 -1.63 12.78 5.58
CA ARG A 132 -0.84 13.96 5.17
C ARG A 132 -1.51 14.78 4.08
N LEU A 133 -2.17 14.13 3.12
CA LEU A 133 -2.93 14.80 2.07
C LEU A 133 -4.13 15.55 2.66
N ASN A 134 -4.93 14.89 3.50
CA ASN A 134 -6.08 15.48 4.18
C ASN A 134 -5.72 16.74 4.98
N HIS A 135 -4.56 16.73 5.64
CA HIS A 135 -4.09 17.84 6.48
C HIS A 135 -3.28 18.89 5.69
N GLY A 136 -3.15 18.76 4.37
CA GLY A 136 -2.41 19.70 3.53
C GLY A 136 -0.91 19.74 3.82
N HIS A 137 -0.34 18.68 4.40
CA HIS A 137 1.09 18.53 4.70
C HIS A 137 1.90 17.94 3.54
N ALA A 138 1.23 17.47 2.50
CA ALA A 138 1.84 17.06 1.24
C ALA A 138 0.89 17.38 0.09
N ASP A 139 1.44 17.57 -1.11
CA ASP A 139 0.66 17.70 -2.35
C ASP A 139 0.64 16.36 -3.12
N VAL A 140 1.64 15.50 -2.86
CA VAL A 140 1.75 14.13 -3.38
C VAL A 140 2.28 13.23 -2.26
N ALA A 141 1.69 12.06 -2.06
CA ALA A 141 2.18 11.01 -1.18
C ALA A 141 2.49 9.75 -2.01
N ILE A 142 3.67 9.16 -1.81
CA ILE A 142 4.16 8.01 -2.57
C ILE A 142 4.44 6.85 -1.59
N ASN A 143 3.73 5.75 -1.77
CA ASN A 143 3.99 4.47 -1.12
C ASN A 143 4.14 3.38 -2.19
N TRP A 144 5.38 2.97 -2.51
CA TRP A 144 5.59 1.90 -3.48
C TRP A 144 5.28 0.50 -2.94
N SER A 145 5.24 0.34 -1.61
CA SER A 145 4.98 -0.96 -0.99
C SER A 145 3.50 -1.36 -1.00
N GLY A 146 2.62 -0.38 -1.18
CA GLY A 146 1.17 -0.57 -1.29
C GLY A 146 0.69 -0.83 -2.71
N GLY A 147 -0.59 -0.54 -2.95
CA GLY A 147 -1.25 -0.83 -4.22
C GLY A 147 -1.75 -2.27 -4.32
N LEU A 148 -2.05 -2.93 -3.20
CA LEU A 148 -2.48 -4.33 -3.15
C LEU A 148 -3.99 -4.43 -3.43
N HIS A 149 -4.36 -4.19 -4.70
CA HIS A 149 -5.74 -3.94 -5.14
C HIS A 149 -6.68 -5.14 -5.19
N HIS A 150 -6.18 -6.38 -5.06
CA HIS A 150 -7.00 -7.60 -5.15
C HIS A 150 -7.60 -8.04 -3.80
N ALA A 151 -7.08 -7.53 -2.68
CA ALA A 151 -7.54 -7.94 -1.35
C ALA A 151 -9.00 -7.53 -1.16
N LYS A 152 -9.83 -8.47 -0.70
CA LYS A 152 -11.26 -8.25 -0.45
C LYS A 152 -11.51 -8.00 1.03
N LYS A 153 -12.77 -7.74 1.38
CA LYS A 153 -13.19 -7.51 2.77
C LYS A 153 -12.81 -8.65 3.71
N SER A 154 -12.92 -9.90 3.26
CA SER A 154 -12.76 -11.10 4.10
C SER A 154 -12.00 -12.22 3.41
N GLU A 155 -11.20 -11.93 2.38
CA GLU A 155 -10.38 -12.93 1.70
C GLU A 155 -9.15 -12.27 1.05
N ALA A 156 -8.05 -13.02 1.03
CA ALA A 156 -6.88 -12.69 0.22
C ALA A 156 -7.10 -13.16 -1.23
N SER A 157 -6.49 -12.45 -2.17
CA SER A 157 -6.53 -12.79 -3.60
C SER A 157 -5.35 -12.13 -4.31
N GLY A 158 -4.77 -12.76 -5.33
CA GLY A 158 -3.79 -12.12 -6.21
C GLY A 158 -2.58 -11.56 -5.47
N PHE A 159 -2.03 -12.31 -4.51
CA PHE A 159 -0.92 -11.91 -3.62
C PHE A 159 -1.26 -10.81 -2.60
N CYS A 160 -2.52 -10.37 -2.53
CA CYS A 160 -3.00 -9.25 -1.73
C CYS A 160 -3.78 -9.75 -0.51
N TYR A 161 -3.33 -9.36 0.68
CA TYR A 161 -3.95 -9.76 1.95
C TYR A 161 -4.76 -8.64 2.58
N VAL A 162 -4.23 -7.41 2.61
CA VAL A 162 -4.89 -6.21 3.12
C VAL A 162 -4.96 -5.19 2.00
N ASN A 163 -6.12 -4.57 1.81
CA ASN A 163 -6.36 -3.60 0.76
C ASN A 163 -6.02 -2.19 1.29
N ASP A 164 -4.75 -1.82 1.19
CA ASP A 164 -4.27 -0.52 1.65
C ASP A 164 -4.87 0.66 0.87
N ILE A 165 -5.30 0.42 -0.37
CA ILE A 165 -5.94 1.42 -1.22
C ILE A 165 -7.30 1.79 -0.66
N VAL A 166 -8.14 0.81 -0.34
CA VAL A 166 -9.46 1.07 0.25
C VAL A 166 -9.32 1.79 1.59
N LEU A 167 -8.38 1.37 2.44
CA LEU A 167 -8.10 2.05 3.71
C LEU A 167 -7.68 3.51 3.52
N ALA A 168 -6.80 3.79 2.55
CA ALA A 168 -6.39 5.15 2.23
C ALA A 168 -7.54 5.98 1.64
N ILE A 169 -8.40 5.40 0.81
CA ILE A 169 -9.58 6.07 0.26
C ILE A 169 -10.58 6.40 1.38
N LEU A 170 -10.84 5.47 2.31
CA LEU A 170 -11.68 5.72 3.48
C LEU A 170 -11.14 6.88 4.33
N GLU A 171 -9.82 6.96 4.51
CA GLU A 171 -9.17 8.09 5.16
C GLU A 171 -9.40 9.40 4.39
N LEU A 172 -9.16 9.41 3.07
CA LEU A 172 -9.40 10.59 2.22
C LEU A 172 -10.86 11.07 2.25
N LEU A 173 -11.82 10.14 2.29
CA LEU A 173 -13.25 10.44 2.32
C LEU A 173 -13.70 11.18 3.59
N LYS A 174 -12.87 11.22 4.64
CA LYS A 174 -13.13 12.05 5.84
C LYS A 174 -13.12 13.56 5.53
N TYR A 175 -12.40 13.98 4.48
CA TYR A 175 -12.23 15.40 4.10
C TYR A 175 -12.68 15.70 2.66
N HIS A 176 -12.67 14.69 1.79
CA HIS A 176 -12.98 14.83 0.39
C HIS A 176 -14.31 14.14 0.04
N PRO A 177 -15.35 14.86 -0.41
CA PRO A 177 -16.65 14.25 -0.72
C PRO A 177 -16.61 13.32 -1.94
N ARG A 178 -15.54 13.38 -2.74
CA ARG A 178 -15.29 12.52 -3.90
C ARG A 178 -13.81 12.23 -3.98
N VAL A 179 -13.47 10.95 -4.13
CA VAL A 179 -12.11 10.46 -4.37
C VAL A 179 -12.14 9.70 -5.70
N LEU A 180 -11.24 10.03 -6.61
CA LEU A 180 -11.08 9.32 -7.87
C LEU A 180 -9.95 8.30 -7.72
N TYR A 181 -10.27 7.03 -7.97
CA TYR A 181 -9.29 5.96 -8.09
C TYR A 181 -8.97 5.72 -9.57
N ILE A 182 -7.68 5.66 -9.91
CA ILE A 182 -7.20 5.32 -11.25
C ILE A 182 -6.24 4.15 -11.08
N ASP A 183 -6.54 3.05 -11.76
CA ASP A 183 -5.72 1.85 -11.78
C ASP A 183 -5.04 1.69 -13.14
N ILE A 184 -3.74 1.43 -13.10
CA ILE A 184 -2.90 1.19 -14.29
C ILE A 184 -2.23 -0.19 -14.23
N ASP A 185 -2.52 -1.00 -13.22
CA ASP A 185 -2.11 -2.39 -13.21
C ASP A 185 -2.72 -3.12 -14.42
N ILE A 186 -2.05 -4.17 -14.88
CA ILE A 186 -2.53 -4.96 -16.00
C ILE A 186 -3.76 -5.80 -15.61
N HIS A 187 -3.88 -6.15 -14.32
CA HIS A 187 -5.06 -6.80 -13.78
C HIS A 187 -6.09 -5.76 -13.39
N HIS A 188 -7.36 -6.15 -13.46
CA HIS A 188 -8.45 -5.30 -12.98
C HIS A 188 -8.37 -5.14 -11.46
N GLY A 189 -8.50 -3.89 -10.98
CA GLY A 189 -8.52 -3.52 -9.56
C GLY A 189 -9.80 -3.91 -8.82
N ASP A 190 -10.14 -5.19 -8.91
CA ASP A 190 -11.39 -5.80 -8.51
C ASP A 190 -11.69 -5.76 -7.00
N GLY A 191 -10.70 -5.50 -6.14
CA GLY A 191 -10.92 -5.31 -4.70
C GLY A 191 -11.26 -3.87 -4.31
N VAL A 192 -10.99 -2.90 -5.20
CA VAL A 192 -11.30 -1.48 -4.99
C VAL A 192 -12.62 -1.07 -5.65
N GLU A 193 -13.03 -1.77 -6.72
CA GLU A 193 -14.34 -1.63 -7.39
C GLU A 193 -15.51 -2.05 -6.49
#